data_AF-A0A937N046-F1
#
_entry.id   AF-A0A937N046-F1
#
_cell.length_a   1.000
_cell.length_b   1.000
_cell.length_c   1.000
_cell.angle_alpha   90.00
_cell.angle_beta   90.00
_cell.angle_gamma   90.00
#
_symmetry.space_group_name_H-M   'P 1'
#
loop_
_entity.id
_entity.type
_entity.pdbx_description
1 polymer ?
#
loop_
_entity_poly.entity_id
_entity_poly.type
_entity_poly.pdbx_seq_one_letter_code
_entity_poly.pdbx_strand_id
1 'polypeptide(L)'
;MEKTRASLITALLLIALSGLLLHYRIHNFMVSDPLNPGITTFNSSYFLSFLFPMIDVIVVTALFSSRKTFVYGFLLNGIIVIYGTVLMAHYSIAELTAKSAPLGDWFLKSTLPDIGIAWGDFFIGKALYNLYIKTEV
;
A
#
# COMPACT_ATOMS: atom_id res chain seq x y z
N MET A 1 23.40 13.53 -5.56
CA MET A 1 22.83 12.16 -5.51
C MET A 1 22.33 11.80 -4.12
N GLU A 2 23.09 12.05 -3.05
CA GLU A 2 22.64 11.76 -1.67
C GLU A 2 21.36 12.52 -1.27
N LYS A 3 21.26 13.82 -1.58
CA LYS A 3 20.05 14.61 -1.34
C LYS A 3 18.84 14.01 -2.07
N THR A 4 19.00 13.64 -3.35
CA THR A 4 17.95 13.00 -4.15
C THR A 4 17.52 11.66 -3.56
N ARG A 5 18.48 10.84 -3.12
CA ARG A 5 18.21 9.56 -2.45
C ARG A 5 17.41 9.75 -1.18
N ALA A 6 17.82 10.69 -0.33
CA ALA A 6 17.09 11.03 0.89
C ALA A 6 15.66 11.50 0.57
N SER A 7 15.49 12.41 -0.39
CA SER A 7 14.16 12.86 -0.82
C SER A 7 13.26 11.73 -1.34
N LEU A 8 13.80 10.79 -2.11
CA LEU A 8 13.05 9.63 -2.60
C LEU A 8 12.67 8.67 -1.46
N ILE A 9 13.58 8.41 -0.51
CA ILE A 9 13.26 7.59 0.68
C ILE A 9 12.18 8.27 1.52
N THR A 10 12.27 9.59 1.71
CA THR A 10 11.23 10.35 2.42
C THR A 10 9.90 10.29 1.68
N ALA A 11 9.90 10.44 0.35
CA ALA A 11 8.68 10.36 -0.44
C ALA A 11 8.04 8.97 -0.36
N LEU A 12 8.84 7.90 -0.48
CA LEU A 12 8.42 6.52 -0.30
C LEU A 12 7.78 6.31 1.09
N LEU A 13 8.47 6.72 2.16
CA LEU A 13 7.97 6.62 3.52
C LEU A 13 6.64 7.36 3.71
N LEU A 14 6.52 8.58 3.18
CA LEU A 14 5.31 9.39 3.33
C LEU A 14 4.12 8.81 2.56
N ILE A 15 4.33 8.28 1.35
CA ILE A 15 3.26 7.61 0.59
C ILE A 15 2.86 6.30 1.28
N ALA A 16 3.82 5.44 1.63
CA ALA A 16 3.55 4.21 2.35
C ALA A 16 2.80 4.47 3.68
N LEU A 17 3.22 5.48 4.45
CA LEU A 17 2.56 5.86 5.70
C LEU A 17 1.14 6.37 5.46
N SER A 18 0.94 7.17 4.41
CA SER A 18 -0.39 7.63 4.01
C SER A 18 -1.27 6.46 3.61
N GLY A 19 -0.74 5.47 2.88
CA GLY A 19 -1.43 4.23 2.53
C GLY A 19 -1.82 3.40 3.76
N LEU A 20 -0.91 3.26 4.73
CA LEU A 20 -1.19 2.58 6.00
C LEU A 20 -2.32 3.27 6.79
N LEU A 21 -2.26 4.59 6.94
CA LEU A 21 -3.29 5.35 7.64
C LEU A 21 -4.64 5.31 6.90
N LEU A 22 -4.62 5.32 5.57
CA LEU A 22 -5.81 5.16 4.74
C LEU A 22 -6.46 3.79 4.96
N HIS A 23 -5.66 2.72 4.94
CA HIS A 23 -6.15 1.37 5.21
C HIS A 23 -6.69 1.24 6.64
N TYR A 24 -6.02 1.80 7.65
CA TYR A 24 -6.53 1.77 9.02
C TYR A 24 -7.85 2.53 9.18
N ARG A 25 -8.01 3.66 8.46
CA ARG A 25 -9.24 4.46 8.47
C ARG A 25 -10.42 3.72 7.84
N ILE A 26 -10.19 3.01 6.73
CA ILE A 26 -11.25 2.33 5.97
C ILE A 26 -11.54 0.93 6.54
N HIS A 27 -10.50 0.21 6.94
CA HIS A 27 -10.55 -1.18 7.40
C HIS A 27 -10.02 -1.30 8.84
N ASN A 28 -10.71 -0.65 9.79
CA ASN A 28 -10.36 -0.82 11.20
C ASN A 28 -10.64 -2.28 11.61
N PHE A 29 -9.59 -3.01 11.96
CA PHE A 29 -9.68 -4.44 12.32
C PHE A 29 -10.27 -4.68 13.72
N MET A 30 -10.52 -3.62 14.50
CA MET A 30 -11.34 -3.66 15.71
C MET A 30 -12.72 -3.09 15.38
N VAL A 31 -13.68 -3.98 15.10
CA VAL A 31 -15.02 -3.62 14.65
C VAL A 31 -16.00 -3.75 15.81
N SER A 32 -16.74 -2.67 16.10
CA SER A 32 -17.82 -2.69 17.09
C SER A 32 -18.99 -3.55 16.62
N ASP A 33 -19.57 -4.32 17.54
CA ASP A 33 -20.81 -5.04 17.30
C ASP A 33 -21.95 -4.02 17.05
N PRO A 34 -22.69 -4.11 15.92
CA PRO A 34 -23.79 -3.19 15.62
C PRO A 34 -24.92 -3.20 16.66
N LEU A 35 -25.12 -4.33 17.34
CA LEU A 35 -26.14 -4.51 18.37
C LEU A 35 -25.63 -4.13 19.76
N ASN A 36 -24.31 -4.21 19.98
CA ASN A 36 -23.66 -3.89 21.26
C ASN A 36 -22.39 -3.05 21.06
N PRO A 37 -22.50 -1.72 20.89
CA PRO A 37 -21.37 -0.86 20.51
C PRO A 37 -20.17 -0.87 21.48
N GLY A 38 -20.38 -1.28 22.73
CA GLY A 38 -19.33 -1.44 23.75
C GLY A 38 -18.48 -2.70 23.59
N ILE A 39 -18.85 -3.62 22.68
CA ILE A 39 -18.10 -4.84 22.39
C ILE A 39 -17.41 -4.68 21.04
N THR A 40 -16.08 -4.84 21.03
CA THR A 40 -15.28 -4.84 19.79
C THR A 40 -14.79 -6.25 19.48
N THR A 41 -14.88 -6.64 18.22
CA THR A 41 -14.40 -7.93 17.71
C THR A 41 -13.29 -7.73 16.68
N PHE A 42 -12.39 -8.70 16.61
CA PHE A 42 -11.26 -8.65 15.68
C PHE A 42 -11.65 -9.21 14.30
N ASN A 43 -11.36 -8.47 13.24
CA ASN A 43 -11.58 -8.90 11.86
C ASN A 43 -10.25 -9.16 11.14
N SER A 44 -9.96 -10.44 10.88
CA SER A 44 -8.72 -10.88 10.23
C SER A 44 -8.52 -10.34 8.81
N SER A 45 -9.59 -10.20 8.03
CA SER A 45 -9.50 -9.68 6.65
C SER A 45 -9.12 -8.21 6.63
N TYR A 46 -9.65 -7.43 7.58
CA TYR A 46 -9.27 -6.02 7.75
C TYR A 46 -7.87 -5.89 8.30
N PHE A 47 -7.45 -6.81 9.17
CA PHE A 47 -6.07 -6.84 9.65
C PHE A 47 -5.06 -7.10 8.52
N LEU A 48 -5.36 -7.99 7.56
CA LEU A 48 -4.50 -8.19 6.39
C LEU A 48 -4.35 -6.91 5.55
N SER A 49 -5.43 -6.13 5.43
CA SER A 49 -5.42 -4.84 4.73
C SER A 49 -4.52 -3.81 5.41
N PHE A 50 -4.31 -3.92 6.73
CA PHE A 50 -3.36 -3.11 7.51
C PHE A 50 -1.93 -3.66 7.45
N LEU A 51 -1.77 -4.99 7.42
CA LEU A 51 -0.47 -5.66 7.51
C LEU A 51 0.43 -5.36 6.30
N PHE A 52 -0.09 -5.39 5.07
CA PHE A 52 0.74 -5.15 3.88
C PHE A 52 1.32 -3.72 3.81
N PRO A 53 0.53 -2.64 3.99
CA PRO A 53 1.08 -1.30 4.10
C PRO A 53 2.02 -1.11 5.29
N MET A 54 1.80 -1.82 6.41
CA MET A 54 2.71 -1.76 7.56
C MET A 54 4.09 -2.35 7.22
N ILE A 55 4.11 -3.48 6.52
CA ILE A 55 5.35 -4.09 6.01
C ILE A 55 6.05 -3.12 5.04
N ASP A 56 5.30 -2.45 4.18
CA ASP A 56 5.86 -1.47 3.24
C ASP A 56 6.50 -0.27 3.97
N VAL A 57 5.76 0.35 4.91
CA VAL A 57 6.26 1.47 5.73
C VAL A 57 7.55 1.12 6.46
N ILE A 58 7.60 -0.05 7.10
CA ILE A 58 8.71 -0.41 7.99
C ILE A 58 9.81 -1.13 7.22
N VAL A 59 9.49 -2.26 6.58
CA VAL A 59 10.46 -3.18 6.01
C VAL A 59 10.98 -2.66 4.68
N VAL A 60 10.12 -2.25 3.76
CA VAL A 60 10.55 -1.75 2.45
C VAL A 60 11.39 -0.47 2.61
N THR A 61 10.93 0.49 3.42
CA THR A 61 11.71 1.72 3.72
C THR A 61 13.08 1.38 4.34
N ALA A 62 13.13 0.46 5.29
CA ALA A 62 14.39 0.04 5.90
C ALA A 62 15.35 -0.61 4.89
N LEU A 63 14.84 -1.51 4.03
CA LEU A 63 15.63 -2.17 2.98
C LEU A 63 16.18 -1.16 1.98
N PHE A 64 15.39 -0.16 1.59
CA PHE A 64 15.81 0.93 0.71
C PHE A 64 16.75 1.94 1.37
N SER A 65 16.85 1.96 2.70
CA SER A 65 17.78 2.83 3.43
C SER A 65 19.23 2.32 3.40
N SER A 66 19.46 1.09 2.94
CA SER A 66 20.78 0.47 2.85
C SER A 66 21.13 0.07 1.42
N ARG A 67 22.38 0.40 1.02
CA ARG A 67 22.97 -0.02 -0.26
C ARG A 67 23.10 -1.53 -0.42
N LYS A 68 23.12 -2.30 0.68
CA LYS A 68 23.26 -3.75 0.62
C LYS A 68 21.94 -4.47 0.35
N THR A 69 20.82 -3.78 0.53
CA THR A 69 19.49 -4.40 0.60
C THR A 69 18.45 -3.76 -0.30
N PHE A 70 18.79 -2.70 -1.03
CA PHE A 70 17.84 -1.98 -1.89
C PHE A 70 17.18 -2.87 -2.96
N VAL A 71 17.88 -3.90 -3.44
CA VAL A 71 17.32 -4.88 -4.39
C VAL A 71 16.15 -5.64 -3.76
N TYR A 72 16.28 -6.07 -2.51
CA TYR A 72 15.20 -6.72 -1.78
C TYR A 72 14.06 -5.75 -1.47
N GLY A 73 14.39 -4.49 -1.17
CA GLY A 73 13.39 -3.43 -1.02
C GLY A 73 12.53 -3.27 -2.26
N PHE A 74 13.17 -3.18 -3.43
CA PHE A 74 12.48 -3.08 -4.72
C PHE A 74 11.62 -4.30 -5.05
N LEU A 75 12.14 -5.52 -4.83
CA LEU A 75 11.38 -6.75 -5.06
C LEU A 75 10.16 -6.84 -4.13
N LEU A 76 10.35 -6.60 -2.83
CA LEU A 76 9.27 -6.68 -1.84
C LEU A 76 8.19 -5.62 -2.12
N ASN A 77 8.59 -4.40 -2.44
CA ASN A 77 7.68 -3.31 -2.81
C ASN A 77 6.83 -3.68 -4.03
N GLY A 78 7.44 -4.24 -5.09
CA GLY A 78 6.71 -4.73 -6.26
C GLY A 78 5.74 -5.87 -5.94
N ILE A 79 6.15 -6.83 -5.10
CA ILE A 79 5.28 -7.93 -4.66
C ILE A 79 4.05 -7.38 -3.91
N ILE A 80 4.25 -6.48 -2.94
CA ILE A 80 3.17 -5.86 -2.17
C ILE A 80 2.18 -5.14 -3.09
N VAL A 81 2.66 -4.35 -4.05
CA VAL A 81 1.79 -3.61 -4.99
C VAL A 81 1.01 -4.55 -5.91
N ILE A 82 1.62 -5.62 -6.41
CA ILE A 82 0.92 -6.60 -7.25
C ILE A 82 -0.17 -7.33 -6.45
N TYR A 83 0.16 -7.87 -5.27
CA TYR A 83 -0.82 -8.55 -4.42
C TYR A 83 -1.93 -7.60 -3.97
N GLY A 84 -1.57 -6.38 -3.54
CA GLY A 84 -2.52 -5.34 -3.18
C GLY A 84 -3.47 -5.01 -4.33
N THR A 85 -2.94 -4.84 -5.55
CA THR A 85 -3.75 -4.58 -6.75
C THR A 85 -4.75 -5.71 -7.00
N VAL A 86 -4.32 -6.97 -6.97
CA VAL A 86 -5.19 -8.12 -7.21
C VAL A 86 -6.30 -8.20 -6.16
N LEU A 87 -5.96 -8.07 -4.88
CA LEU A 87 -6.93 -8.14 -3.79
C LEU A 87 -7.93 -6.97 -3.84
N MET A 88 -7.43 -5.75 -3.98
CA MET A 88 -8.26 -4.54 -4.09
C MET A 88 -9.20 -4.59 -5.29
N ALA A 89 -8.69 -5.00 -6.46
CA ALA A 89 -9.51 -5.14 -7.66
C ALA A 89 -10.57 -6.25 -7.49
N HIS A 90 -10.19 -7.40 -6.95
CA HIS A 90 -11.12 -8.51 -6.71
C HIS A 90 -12.29 -8.09 -5.81
N TYR A 91 -12.01 -7.53 -4.64
CA TYR A 91 -13.05 -7.09 -3.72
C TYR A 91 -13.88 -5.93 -4.28
N SER A 92 -13.26 -4.99 -4.98
CA SER A 92 -14.00 -3.89 -5.59
C SER A 92 -14.95 -4.36 -6.69
N ILE A 93 -14.54 -5.32 -7.53
CA ILE A 93 -15.41 -5.88 -8.57
C ILE A 93 -16.56 -6.63 -7.93
N ALA A 94 -16.30 -7.46 -6.90
CA ALA A 94 -17.33 -8.20 -6.19
C ALA A 94 -18.38 -7.26 -5.56
N GLU A 95 -17.94 -6.21 -4.87
CA GLU A 95 -18.80 -5.25 -4.19
C GLU A 95 -19.65 -4.43 -5.18
N LEU A 96 -19.04 -3.88 -6.24
CA LEU A 96 -19.75 -3.08 -7.24
C LEU A 96 -20.74 -3.91 -8.06
N THR A 97 -20.39 -5.17 -8.35
CA THR A 97 -21.29 -6.12 -9.03
C THR A 97 -22.49 -6.46 -8.15
N ALA A 98 -22.25 -6.77 -6.86
CA ALA A 98 -23.32 -7.06 -5.91
C ALA A 98 -24.29 -5.88 -5.74
N LYS A 99 -23.77 -4.65 -5.82
CA LYS A 99 -24.56 -3.41 -5.74
C LYS A 99 -25.17 -2.95 -7.07
N SER A 100 -24.91 -3.64 -8.18
CA SER A 100 -25.30 -3.20 -9.54
C SER A 100 -24.92 -1.74 -9.80
N ALA A 101 -23.72 -1.34 -9.37
CA ALA A 101 -23.28 0.05 -9.38
C ALA A 101 -23.14 0.58 -10.83
N PRO A 102 -23.50 1.85 -11.09
CA PRO A 102 -23.37 2.46 -12.42
C PRO A 102 -21.89 2.60 -12.80
N LEU A 103 -21.56 2.49 -14.10
CA LEU A 103 -20.17 2.47 -14.59
C LEU A 103 -19.28 3.64 -14.10
N GLY A 104 -19.84 4.83 -13.86
CA GLY A 104 -19.08 5.95 -13.31
C GLY A 104 -18.50 5.67 -11.92
N ASP A 105 -19.22 4.92 -11.08
CA ASP A 105 -18.78 4.54 -9.73
C ASP A 105 -17.60 3.54 -9.78
N TRP A 106 -17.44 2.80 -10.88
CA TRP A 106 -16.33 1.86 -11.05
C TRP A 106 -14.97 2.54 -11.21
N PHE A 107 -14.94 3.83 -11.57
CA PHE A 107 -13.69 4.57 -11.69
C PHE A 107 -13.36 5.36 -10.42
N LEU A 108 -14.36 6.02 -9.83
CA LEU A 108 -14.14 6.98 -8.73
C LEU A 108 -14.49 6.44 -7.34
N LYS A 109 -15.30 5.39 -7.24
CA LYS A 109 -15.71 4.78 -5.97
C LYS A 109 -15.23 3.33 -5.81
N SER A 110 -14.49 2.81 -6.79
CA SER A 110 -13.73 1.58 -6.67
C SER A 110 -12.41 1.84 -5.94
N THR A 111 -11.64 0.78 -5.74
CA THR A 111 -10.26 0.84 -5.26
C THR A 111 -9.25 1.30 -6.33
N LEU A 112 -9.70 1.67 -7.54
CA LEU A 112 -8.80 2.10 -8.63
C LEU A 112 -7.93 3.31 -8.24
N PRO A 113 -8.44 4.35 -7.56
CA PRO A 113 -7.60 5.45 -7.07
C PRO A 113 -6.54 4.98 -6.06
N ASP A 114 -6.92 4.08 -5.15
CA ASP A 114 -6.02 3.52 -4.12
C ASP A 114 -4.91 2.66 -4.75
N ILE A 115 -5.26 1.87 -5.77
CA ILE A 115 -4.30 1.15 -6.63
C ILE A 115 -3.33 2.15 -7.27
N GLY A 116 -3.82 3.27 -7.79
CA GLY A 116 -2.98 4.33 -8.34
C GLY A 116 -1.95 4.87 -7.34
N ILE A 117 -2.32 5.03 -6.06
CA ILE A 117 -1.40 5.44 -5.00
C ILE A 117 -0.31 4.38 -4.78
N ALA A 118 -0.70 3.10 -4.69
CA ALA A 118 0.25 1.99 -4.52
C ALA A 118 1.27 1.91 -5.68
N TRP A 119 0.82 2.12 -6.92
CA TRP A 119 1.73 2.18 -8.07
C TRP A 119 2.61 3.44 -8.05
N GLY A 120 2.09 4.57 -7.55
CA GLY A 120 2.89 5.77 -7.30
C GLY A 120 4.07 5.51 -6.36
N ASP A 121 3.81 4.81 -5.25
CA ASP A 121 4.84 4.34 -4.33
C ASP A 121 5.87 3.45 -5.04
N PHE A 122 5.41 2.45 -5.80
CA PHE A 122 6.28 1.55 -6.56
C PHE A 122 7.21 2.30 -7.53
N PHE A 123 6.71 3.32 -8.22
CA PHE A 123 7.53 4.08 -9.15
C PHE A 123 8.59 4.94 -8.45
N ILE A 124 8.33 5.39 -7.21
CA ILE A 124 9.35 6.00 -6.36
C ILE A 124 10.41 4.96 -6.00
N GLY A 125 9.99 3.76 -5.58
CA GLY A 125 10.89 2.62 -5.31
C GLY A 125 11.75 2.26 -6.52
N LYS A 126 11.16 2.23 -7.73
CA LYS A 126 11.86 2.01 -9.00
C LYS A 126 12.89 3.12 -9.31
N ALA A 127 12.52 4.38 -9.08
CA ALA A 127 13.45 5.49 -9.25
C ALA A 127 14.64 5.37 -8.30
N LEU A 128 14.38 4.98 -7.04
CA LEU A 128 15.40 4.75 -6.02
C LEU A 128 16.30 3.56 -6.37
N TYR A 129 15.74 2.45 -6.84
CA TYR A 129 16.49 1.29 -7.35
C TYR A 129 17.43 1.68 -8.50
N ASN A 130 16.92 2.39 -9.50
CA ASN A 130 17.73 2.86 -10.63
C ASN A 130 18.86 3.78 -10.19
N LEU A 131 18.61 4.63 -9.18
CA LEU A 131 19.63 5.49 -8.60
C LEU A 131 20.73 4.66 -7.94
N TYR A 132 20.38 3.67 -7.12
CA TYR A 132 21.36 2.77 -6.49
C TYR A 132 22.20 2.02 -7.52
N ILE A 133 21.59 1.37 -8.51
CA ILE A 133 22.32 0.64 -9.57
C ILE A 133 23.31 1.55 -10.30
N LYS A 134 22.89 2.77 -10.65
CA LYS A 134 23.77 3.74 -11.32
C LYS A 134 24.95 4.21 -10.45
N THR A 135 24.88 4.03 -9.13
CA THR A 135 25.96 4.42 -8.21
C THR A 135 26.86 3.24 -7.80
N GLU A 136 26.50 2.00 -8.11
CA GLU A 136 27.30 0.81 -7.81
C GLU A 136 28.06 0.27 -9.04
N VAL A 137 27.65 0.67 -10.25
CA VAL A 137 28.39 0.49 -11.52
C VAL A 137 29.19 1.75 -11.82
#